data_AF-A0A7W1IUF8-F1
#
_entry.id   AF-A0A7W1IUF8-F1
#
_cell.length_a   1.000
_cell.length_b   1.000
_cell.length_c   1.000
_cell.angle_alpha   90.00
_cell.angle_beta   90.00
_cell.angle_gamma   90.00
#
_symmetry.space_group_name_H-M   'P 1'
#
loop_
_entity.id
_entity.type
_entity.pdbx_description
1 polymer ?
#
loop_
_entity_poly.entity_id
_entity_poly.type
_entity_poly.pdbx_seq_one_letter_code
_entity_poly.pdbx_strand_id
1 'polypeptide(L)' 'MTGRTIDAGLSLLDRQIIDVNDRFAGKVDDLELTAPQEGAPYVTAILAGPGSLSRRIGGRLG' A
#
# COMPACT_ATOMS: atom_id res chain seq x y z
N MET A 1 2.61 -10.25 19.83
CA MET A 1 1.70 -9.21 19.32
C MET A 1 0.62 -9.89 18.51
N THR A 2 -0.64 -9.80 18.90
CA THR A 2 -1.77 -10.24 18.07
C THR A 2 -2.13 -9.09 17.13
N GLY A 3 -2.05 -9.32 15.82
CA GLY A 3 -2.54 -8.38 14.82
C GLY A 3 -4.07 -8.26 14.85
N ARG A 4 -4.62 -7.24 14.18
CA ARG A 4 -6.06 -7.14 13.91
C ARG A 4 -6.33 -7.41 12.43
N THR A 5 -7.42 -8.08 12.12
CA THR A 5 -7.91 -8.21 10.75
C THR A 5 -8.58 -6.91 10.33
N ILE A 6 -8.21 -6.39 9.16
CA ILE A 6 -8.83 -5.22 8.55
C ILE A 6 -9.19 -5.52 7.10
N ASP A 7 -10.20 -4.81 6.61
CA ASP A 7 -10.45 -4.74 5.17
C ASP A 7 -9.45 -3.77 4.53
N ALA A 8 -8.66 -4.26 3.57
CA ALA A 8 -7.64 -3.44 2.93
C ALA A 8 -8.26 -2.27 2.15
N GLY A 9 -9.32 -2.52 1.38
CA GLY A 9 -9.94 -1.51 0.53
C GLY A 9 -10.70 -0.44 1.32
N LEU A 10 -11.37 -0.84 2.40
CA LEU A 10 -12.22 0.07 3.18
C LEU A 10 -11.49 0.73 4.35
N SER A 11 -10.42 0.11 4.88
CA SER A 11 -9.80 0.55 6.15
C SER A 11 -8.32 0.91 6.05
N LEU A 12 -7.63 0.47 4.98
CA LEU A 12 -6.20 0.68 4.80
C LEU A 12 -5.88 1.62 3.64
N LEU A 13 -6.52 1.44 2.48
CA LEU A 13 -6.38 2.39 1.37
C LEU A 13 -6.86 3.79 1.80
N ASP A 14 -6.28 4.80 1.18
CA ASP A 14 -6.46 6.22 1.51
C ASP A 14 -6.08 6.63 2.93
N ARG A 15 -5.55 5.71 3.75
CA ARG A 15 -5.07 6.04 5.09
C ARG A 15 -3.81 6.90 5.01
N GLN A 16 -3.74 7.90 5.88
CA GLN A 16 -2.58 8.78 6.00
C GLN A 16 -1.36 8.01 6.54
N ILE A 17 -0.23 8.18 5.86
CA ILE A 17 1.10 7.77 6.34
C ILE A 17 1.67 8.96 7.11
N ILE A 18 2.08 8.70 8.35
CA ILE A 18 2.70 9.67 9.25
C ILE A 18 4.14 9.21 9.51
N ASP A 19 5.09 10.12 9.42
CA ASP A 19 6.50 9.83 9.71
C ASP A 19 6.80 9.84 11.22
N VAL A 20 8.04 9.54 11.59
CA VAL A 20 8.50 9.50 12.98
C VAL A 20 8.50 10.86 13.70
N ASN A 21 8.27 11.95 12.99
CA ASN A 21 8.18 13.32 13.51
C ASN A 21 6.73 13.85 13.47
N ASP A 22 5.74 12.96 13.38
CA ASP A 22 4.31 13.27 13.26
C ASP A 22 3.94 14.11 12.01
N ARG A 23 4.76 14.05 10.95
CA ARG A 23 4.49 14.78 9.70
C ARG A 23 3.79 13.91 8.68
N PHE A 24 2.94 14.55 7.87
CA PHE A 24 2.31 13.89 6.72
C PHE A 24 3.36 13.42 5.72
N ALA A 25 3.37 12.12 5.45
CA ALA A 25 4.31 11.47 4.53
C ALA A 25 3.64 10.89 3.28
N GLY A 26 2.32 11.00 3.14
CA GLY A 26 1.55 10.51 1.99
C GLY A 26 0.30 9.74 2.40
N LYS A 27 -0.33 9.07 1.43
CA LYS A 27 -1.47 8.18 1.64
C LYS A 27 -1.14 6.79 1.12
N VAL A 28 -1.76 5.77 1.69
CA VAL A 28 -1.70 4.41 1.15
C VAL A 28 -2.59 4.38 -0.10
N ASP A 29 -1.98 4.41 -1.28
CA ASP A 29 -2.73 4.32 -2.53
C ASP A 29 -2.96 2.87 -2.91
N ASP A 30 -1.97 2.01 -2.61
CA ASP A 30 -1.99 0.61 -3.02
C ASP A 30 -1.00 -0.25 -2.20
N LEU A 31 -1.07 -1.58 -2.39
CA LEU A 31 -0.20 -2.57 -1.77
C LEU A 31 0.52 -3.40 -2.83
N GLU A 32 1.82 -3.61 -2.64
CA GLU A 32 2.55 -4.64 -3.36
C GLU A 32 2.33 -5.99 -2.67
N LEU A 33 1.90 -6.99 -3.44
CA LEU A 33 1.68 -8.36 -2.98
C LEU A 33 2.67 -9.29 -3.65
N THR A 34 3.29 -10.18 -2.87
CA THR A 34 4.05 -11.31 -3.38
C THR A 34 3.23 -12.58 -3.22
N ALA A 35 3.06 -13.30 -4.33
CA ALA A 35 2.44 -14.62 -4.33
C ALA A 35 3.53 -15.69 -4.14
N PRO A 36 3.55 -16.45 -3.02
CA PRO A 36 4.44 -17.58 -2.86
C PRO A 36 4.03 -18.74 -3.78
N GLN A 37 4.91 -19.74 -3.94
CA GLN A 37 4.59 -20.97 -4.68
C GLN A 37 3.42 -21.74 -4.06
N GLU A 38 3.28 -21.69 -2.73
CA GLU A 38 2.15 -22.25 -1.98
C GLU A 38 1.71 -21.28 -0.88
N GLY A 39 0.40 -21.22 -0.62
CA GLY A 39 -0.19 -20.37 0.41
C GLY A 39 -0.77 -19.06 -0.10
N ALA A 40 -1.18 -18.19 0.84
CA ALA A 40 -1.79 -16.91 0.52
C ALA A 40 -0.73 -15.85 0.16
N PRO A 41 -1.04 -14.88 -0.73
CA PRO A 41 -0.19 -13.73 -0.98
C PRO A 41 0.04 -12.93 0.31
N TYR A 42 1.19 -12.27 0.40
CA TYR A 42 1.52 -11.39 1.52
C TYR A 42 1.98 -10.02 1.02
N VAL A 43 1.74 -9.00 1.84
CA VAL A 43 2.11 -7.61 1.55
C VAL A 43 3.62 -7.44 1.71
N THR A 44 4.29 -6.91 0.69
CA THR A 44 5.73 -6.60 0.71
C THR A 44 6.02 -5.12 0.76
N ALA A 45 5.13 -4.27 0.25
CA ALA A 45 5.29 -2.83 0.28
C ALA A 45 3.95 -2.09 0.32
N ILE A 46 4.00 -0.87 0.87
CA ILE A 46 2.97 0.15 0.72
C ILE A 46 3.39 1.05 -0.44
N LEU A 47 2.49 1.28 -1.38
CA LEU A 47 2.71 2.19 -2.50
C LEU A 47 1.97 3.51 -2.24
N ALA A 48 2.65 4.62 -2.44
CA ALA A 48 2.14 5.97 -2.18
C ALA A 48 2.61 6.96 -3.25
N GLY A 49 1.75 7.94 -3.56
CA GLY A 49 2.02 9.03 -4.48
C GLY A 49 1.78 8.69 -5.96
N PRO A 50 1.91 9.68 -6.87
CA PRO A 50 1.56 9.58 -8.29
C PRO A 50 2.23 8.42 -9.06
N GLY A 51 3.38 7.96 -8.55
CA GLY A 51 4.13 6.84 -9.11
C GLY A 51 3.48 5.47 -8.86
N SER A 52 2.61 5.32 -7.86
CA SER A 52 1.94 4.05 -7.52
C SER A 52 1.05 3.59 -8.69
N LEU A 53 0.27 4.51 -9.27
CA LEU A 53 -0.59 4.25 -10.43
C LEU A 53 0.24 3.95 -11.68
N SER A 54 1.35 4.68 -11.89
CA SER A 54 2.15 4.59 -13.11
C SER A 54 2.74 3.19 -13.38
N ARG A 55 3.03 2.39 -12.34
CA ARG A 55 3.47 0.99 -12.51
C ARG A 55 2.34 0.06 -12.99
N ARG A 56 1.08 0.39 -12.72
CA ARG A 56 -0.09 -0.41 -13.12
C ARG A 56 -0.57 -0.14 -14.55
N ILE A 57 -0.33 1.07 -15.09
CA ILE A 57 -0.83 1.50 -16.41
C ILE A 57 0.27 1.67 -17.47
N GLY A 58 1.44 1.06 -17.29
CA GLY A 58 2.49 1.05 -18.32
C GLY A 58 3.24 2.38 -18.48
N GLY A 59 3.38 3.16 -17.40
CA GLY A 59 4.39 4.21 -17.31
C GLY A 59 4.05 5.57 -17.93
N ARG A 60 2.79 5.89 -18.26
CA ARG A 60 2.41 7.26 -18.61
C ARG A 60 1.78 7.97 -17.43
N LEU A 61 2.50 8.93 -16.87
CA LEU A 61 1.94 9.96 -16.01
C LEU A 61 1.09 10.90 -16.88
N GLY A 62 -0.11 11.22 -16.42
CA GLY A 62 -0.91 12.35 -16.88
C GLY A 62 -0.80 13.49 -15.87
#